data_AF-K1TWL3-F1
#
_entry.id   AF-K1TWL3-F1
#
_cell.length_a   1.000
_cell.length_b   1.000
_cell.length_c   1.000
_cell.angle_alpha   90.00
_cell.angle_beta   90.00
_cell.angle_gamma   90.00
#
_symmetry.space_group_name_H-M   'P 1'
#
loop_
_entity.id
_entity.type
_entity.pdbx_description
1 polymer ?
#
loop_
_entity_poly.entity_id
_entity_poly.type
_entity_poly.pdbx_seq_one_letter_code
_entity_poly.pdbx_strand_id
1 'polypeptide(L)'
;MSEDFEAPKDDLDKELPAGSEEHSDYKPADAKDANIKHQLSGMYQNWFLDYASYVILERAVPHIMDGLKPVQRRILHSMRRMEDGRYNKVANIVGHTMQFHPHGDASIGDALVQLRTKRLVDRLSGKLG
;
A
#
# COMPACT_ATOMS: atom_id res chain seq x y z
N MET A 1 23.90 3.15 46.87
CA MET A 1 23.17 2.16 46.07
C MET A 1 22.63 2.86 44.85
N SER A 2 23.18 2.57 43.67
CA SER A 2 22.56 2.86 42.37
C SER A 2 21.67 1.66 42.04
N GLU A 3 20.37 1.89 41.90
CA GLU A 3 19.43 0.86 41.46
C GLU A 3 19.56 0.74 39.94
N ASP A 4 20.13 -0.37 39.48
CA ASP A 4 20.19 -0.73 38.07
C ASP A 4 18.79 -1.14 37.59
N PHE A 5 18.17 -0.31 36.75
CA PHE A 5 16.92 -0.63 36.08
C PHE A 5 17.21 -1.52 34.87
N GLU A 6 16.97 -2.83 35.02
CA GLU A 6 17.16 -3.81 33.96
C GLU A 6 15.94 -3.82 33.03
N ALA A 7 16.13 -3.38 31.77
CA ALA A 7 15.07 -3.36 30.78
C ALA A 7 14.69 -4.79 30.32
N PRO A 8 13.40 -5.14 30.17
CA PRO A 8 12.99 -6.42 29.60
C PRO A 8 13.52 -6.58 28.18
N LYS A 9 14.16 -7.73 27.89
CA LYS A 9 14.65 -8.09 26.55
C LYS A 9 13.45 -8.43 25.67
N ASP A 10 13.35 -7.74 24.53
CA ASP A 10 12.36 -8.00 23.49
C ASP A 10 12.61 -9.37 22.82
N ASP A 11 11.73 -10.34 23.04
CA ASP A 11 11.67 -11.60 22.29
C ASP A 11 11.03 -11.38 20.91
N LEU A 12 11.63 -10.51 20.10
CA LEU A 12 11.10 -10.13 18.78
C LEU A 12 11.60 -10.99 17.61
N ASP A 13 12.17 -12.15 17.88
CA ASP A 13 12.65 -13.09 16.84
C ASP A 13 11.71 -14.29 16.68
N LYS A 14 10.41 -14.04 16.49
CA LYS A 14 9.51 -15.07 15.93
C LYS A 14 9.46 -14.91 14.43
N GLU A 15 10.08 -15.87 13.75
CA GLU A 15 10.05 -16.06 12.30
C GLU A 15 8.62 -15.95 11.75
N LEU A 16 8.41 -14.99 10.84
CA LEU A 16 7.15 -14.82 10.13
C LEU A 16 6.98 -15.97 9.13
N PRO A 17 5.88 -16.74 9.16
CA PRO A 17 5.62 -17.76 8.15
C PRO A 17 5.38 -17.09 6.79
N ALA A 18 6.09 -17.58 5.76
CA ALA A 18 5.89 -17.18 4.37
C ALA A 18 4.46 -17.57 3.92
N GLY A 19 3.55 -16.60 3.94
CA GLY A 19 2.16 -16.78 3.50
C GLY A 19 2.05 -16.80 1.97
N SER A 20 1.49 -17.88 1.44
CA SER A 20 1.14 -18.10 0.04
C SER A 20 0.04 -17.14 -0.45
N GLU A 21 0.21 -16.62 -1.68
CA GLU A 21 -0.71 -15.70 -2.38
C GLU A 21 -2.03 -16.36 -2.83
N GLU A 22 -2.91 -16.73 -1.92
CA GLU A 22 -4.28 -17.12 -2.30
C GLU A 22 -5.31 -16.32 -1.49
N HIS A 23 -5.85 -15.26 -2.10
CA HIS A 23 -7.01 -14.55 -1.59
C HIS A 23 -8.27 -15.41 -1.81
N SER A 24 -8.83 -15.94 -0.72
CA SER A 24 -9.97 -16.86 -0.77
C SER A 24 -11.25 -16.20 -1.30
N ASP A 25 -11.87 -16.86 -2.28
CA ASP A 25 -13.16 -16.49 -2.88
C ASP A 25 -14.30 -16.74 -1.85
N TYR A 26 -14.77 -15.69 -1.16
CA TYR A 26 -15.72 -15.81 -0.04
C TYR A 26 -17.15 -16.10 -0.51
N LYS A 27 -17.74 -17.19 0.01
CA LYS A 27 -19.20 -17.48 -0.09
C LYS A 27 -19.84 -17.29 1.30
N PRO A 28 -20.92 -16.48 1.43
CA PRO A 28 -21.52 -16.21 2.73
C PRO A 28 -22.24 -17.44 3.30
N ALA A 29 -22.05 -17.69 4.60
CA ALA A 29 -22.65 -18.80 5.33
C ALA A 29 -24.04 -18.45 5.92
N ASP A 30 -24.95 -19.42 5.93
CA ASP A 30 -26.31 -19.30 6.47
C ASP A 30 -26.33 -19.12 8.00
N ALA A 31 -27.01 -18.09 8.49
CA ALA A 31 -26.85 -17.53 9.85
C ALA A 31 -27.52 -18.30 11.01
N LYS A 32 -27.91 -19.58 10.84
CA LYS A 32 -28.75 -20.29 11.82
C LYS A 32 -28.03 -21.18 12.83
N ASP A 33 -26.76 -21.49 12.66
CA ASP A 33 -26.03 -22.40 13.57
C ASP A 33 -25.08 -21.67 14.53
N ALA A 34 -25.15 -22.01 15.83
CA ALA A 34 -24.32 -21.41 16.88
C ALA A 34 -22.83 -21.80 16.77
N ASN A 35 -22.53 -23.00 16.22
CA ASN A 35 -21.16 -23.41 15.89
C ASN A 35 -20.57 -22.56 14.76
N ILE A 36 -21.40 -22.25 13.75
CA ILE A 36 -21.03 -21.34 12.65
C ILE A 36 -20.74 -19.93 13.19
N LYS A 37 -21.46 -19.44 14.21
CA LYS A 37 -21.18 -18.10 14.79
C LYS A 37 -19.79 -17.98 15.41
N HIS A 38 -19.30 -19.01 16.13
CA HIS A 38 -17.97 -18.97 16.73
C HIS A 38 -16.87 -19.11 15.66
N GLN A 39 -17.07 -19.97 14.66
CA GLN A 39 -16.19 -20.08 13.50
C GLN A 39 -16.16 -18.78 12.68
N LEU A 40 -17.32 -18.16 12.46
CA LEU A 40 -17.44 -16.89 11.75
C LEU A 40 -16.72 -15.77 12.51
N SER A 41 -16.91 -15.65 13.83
CA SER A 41 -16.20 -14.64 14.63
C SER A 41 -14.68 -14.79 14.57
N GLY A 42 -14.17 -16.02 14.62
CA GLY A 42 -12.73 -16.29 14.49
C GLY A 42 -12.19 -16.02 13.09
N MET A 43 -12.93 -16.41 12.05
CA MET A 43 -12.58 -16.15 10.64
C MET A 43 -12.60 -14.66 10.31
N TYR A 44 -13.61 -13.91 10.80
CA TYR A 44 -13.67 -12.46 10.64
C TYR A 44 -12.50 -11.76 11.31
N GLN A 45 -12.10 -12.18 12.52
CA GLN A 45 -10.95 -11.58 13.21
C GLN A 45 -9.66 -11.78 12.40
N ASN A 46 -9.42 -12.99 11.89
CA ASN A 46 -8.22 -13.28 11.11
C ASN A 46 -8.23 -12.55 9.77
N TRP A 47 -9.32 -12.63 9.00
CA TRP A 47 -9.42 -11.93 7.71
C TRP A 47 -9.38 -10.41 7.84
N PHE A 48 -9.96 -9.86 8.90
CA PHE A 48 -9.86 -8.44 9.18
C PHE A 48 -8.42 -8.04 9.46
N LEU A 49 -7.69 -8.82 10.28
CA LEU A 49 -6.29 -8.55 10.57
C LEU A 49 -5.41 -8.68 9.32
N ASP A 50 -5.64 -9.69 8.49
CA ASP A 50 -4.89 -9.89 7.25
C ASP A 50 -5.14 -8.72 6.27
N TYR A 51 -6.40 -8.35 6.05
CA TYR A 51 -6.74 -7.21 5.20
C TYR A 51 -6.24 -5.88 5.76
N ALA A 52 -6.36 -5.66 7.08
CA ALA A 52 -5.87 -4.46 7.73
C ALA A 52 -4.34 -4.34 7.60
N SER A 53 -3.61 -5.44 7.82
CA SER A 53 -2.15 -5.48 7.67
C SER A 53 -1.73 -5.15 6.23
N TYR A 54 -2.38 -5.76 5.23
CA TYR A 54 -2.15 -5.51 3.80
C TYR A 54 -2.39 -4.04 3.45
N VAL A 55 -3.50 -3.44 3.91
CA VAL A 55 -3.81 -2.04 3.63
C VAL A 55 -2.77 -1.09 4.26
N ILE A 56 -2.31 -1.38 5.48
CA ILE A 56 -1.30 -0.56 6.15
C ILE A 56 0.01 -0.59 5.36
N LEU A 57 0.51 -1.80 5.08
CA LEU A 57 1.83 -1.99 4.46
C LEU A 57 1.85 -1.61 2.98
N GLU A 58 0.80 -1.92 2.22
CA GLU A 58 0.81 -1.75 0.77
C GLU A 58 0.20 -0.44 0.26
N ARG A 59 -0.46 0.34 1.13
CA ARG A 59 -1.15 1.58 0.71
C ARG A 59 -0.85 2.79 1.58
N ALA A 60 -0.83 2.62 2.90
CA ALA A 60 -0.83 3.75 3.83
C ALA A 60 0.58 4.24 4.16
N VAL A 61 1.51 3.32 4.44
CA VAL A 61 2.84 3.64 4.97
C VAL A 61 3.84 3.86 3.83
N PRO A 62 4.57 5.00 3.81
CA PRO A 62 5.65 5.21 2.87
C PRO A 62 6.87 4.33 3.20
N HIS A 63 7.63 3.95 2.17
CA HIS A 63 8.83 3.15 2.38
C HIS A 63 9.96 3.99 2.99
N ILE A 64 10.82 3.38 3.83
CA ILE A 64 11.81 4.13 4.62
C ILE A 64 12.87 4.82 3.76
N MET A 65 13.24 4.18 2.66
CA MET A 65 14.37 4.61 1.82
C MET A 65 14.05 5.82 0.95
N ASP A 66 12.80 5.96 0.51
CA ASP A 66 12.37 7.01 -0.42
C ASP A 66 11.28 7.92 0.16
N GLY A 67 10.60 7.52 1.24
CA GLY A 67 9.48 8.24 1.82
C GLY A 67 8.24 8.26 0.93
N LEU A 68 8.17 7.38 -0.09
CA LEU A 68 7.09 7.37 -1.07
C LEU A 68 6.11 6.22 -0.84
N LYS A 69 4.83 6.51 -1.06
CA LYS A 69 3.78 5.47 -1.11
C LYS A 69 3.93 4.61 -2.37
N PRO A 70 3.45 3.36 -2.37
CA PRO A 70 3.58 2.47 -3.53
C PRO A 70 2.98 3.00 -4.84
N VAL A 71 1.88 3.76 -4.79
CA VAL A 71 1.29 4.41 -5.99
C VAL A 71 2.22 5.51 -6.55
N GLN A 72 2.87 6.27 -5.67
CA GLN A 72 3.74 7.38 -6.04
C GLN A 72 4.99 6.89 -6.76
N ARG A 73 5.57 5.77 -6.30
CA ARG A 73 6.71 5.12 -6.95
C ARG A 73 6.37 4.65 -8.37
N ARG A 74 5.17 4.11 -8.56
CA ARG A 74 4.68 3.66 -9.88
C ARG A 74 4.46 4.83 -10.83
N ILE A 75 3.93 5.95 -10.34
CA ILE A 75 3.81 7.20 -11.13
C ILE A 75 5.19 7.67 -11.61
N LEU A 76 6.17 7.78 -10.70
CA LEU A 76 7.53 8.20 -11.06
C LEU A 76 8.19 7.24 -12.05
N HIS A 77 7.95 5.94 -11.90
CA HIS A 77 8.43 4.93 -12.83
C HIS A 77 7.86 5.13 -14.25
N SER A 78 6.55 5.35 -14.37
CA SER A 78 5.91 5.68 -15.65
C SER A 78 6.44 6.97 -16.26
N MET A 79 6.59 8.03 -15.45
CA MET A 79 7.12 9.31 -15.90
C MET A 79 8.52 9.16 -16.50
N ARG A 80 9.39 8.37 -15.87
CA ARG A 80 10.74 8.09 -16.38
C ARG A 80 10.75 7.32 -17.70
N ARG A 81 9.79 6.41 -17.91
CA ARG A 81 9.68 5.65 -19.17
C ARG A 81 9.13 6.48 -20.32
N MET A 82 8.29 7.47 -20.01
CA MET A 82 7.69 8.40 -20.98
C MET A 82 8.49 9.68 -21.17
N GLU A 83 9.66 9.79 -20.54
CA GLU A 83 10.47 11.00 -20.59
C GLU A 83 11.08 11.18 -21.99
N ASP A 84 10.45 12.05 -22.78
CA ASP A 84 10.82 12.37 -24.17
C ASP A 84 11.34 13.83 -24.31
N GLY A 85 11.56 14.50 -23.17
CA GLY A 85 11.96 15.91 -23.11
C GLY A 85 10.85 16.91 -23.43
N ARG A 86 9.62 16.47 -23.74
CA ARG A 86 8.46 17.33 -24.00
C ARG A 86 7.47 17.33 -22.83
N TYR A 87 6.45 18.18 -22.93
CA TYR A 87 5.35 18.22 -21.96
C TYR A 87 4.42 17.06 -22.24
N ASN A 88 4.20 16.21 -21.24
CA ASN A 88 3.26 15.10 -21.33
C ASN A 88 1.98 15.47 -20.59
N LYS A 89 0.83 15.29 -21.27
CA LYS A 89 -0.48 15.49 -20.67
C LYS A 89 -0.63 14.58 -19.45
N VAL A 90 -1.21 15.12 -18.37
CA VAL A 90 -1.47 14.36 -17.14
C VAL A 90 -2.25 13.07 -17.43
N ALA A 91 -3.26 13.13 -18.30
CA ALA A 91 -4.04 11.96 -18.71
C ALA A 91 -3.19 10.83 -19.32
N ASN A 92 -2.13 11.17 -20.07
CA ASN A 92 -1.24 10.16 -20.66
C ASN A 92 -0.40 9.47 -19.59
N ILE A 93 0.10 10.23 -18.60
CA ILE A 93 0.88 9.69 -17.49
C ILE A 93 0.01 8.77 -16.61
N VAL A 94 -1.23 9.20 -16.32
CA VAL A 94 -2.19 8.39 -15.56
C VAL A 94 -2.51 7.09 -16.31
N GLY A 95 -2.84 7.17 -17.60
CA GLY A 95 -3.14 5.99 -18.42
C GLY A 95 -1.96 5.02 -18.52
N HIS A 96 -0.73 5.52 -18.67
CA HIS A 96 0.45 4.66 -18.66
C HIS A 96 0.70 4.01 -17.29
N THR A 97 0.41 4.72 -16.21
CA THR A 97 0.58 4.21 -14.83
C THR A 97 -0.40 3.09 -14.50
N MET A 98 -1.58 3.07 -15.13
CA MET A 98 -2.55 1.99 -14.93
C MET A 98 -2.00 0.60 -15.32
N GLN A 99 -0.98 0.53 -16.18
CA GLN A 99 -0.29 -0.73 -16.51
C GLN A 99 0.46 -1.33 -15.30
N PHE A 100 0.87 -0.49 -14.36
CA PHE A 100 1.64 -0.89 -13.16
C PHE A 100 0.81 -0.79 -11.87
N HIS A 101 -0.34 -0.13 -11.91
CA HIS A 101 -1.20 0.11 -10.78
C HIS A 101 -2.62 -0.39 -11.10
N PRO A 102 -3.03 -1.57 -10.60
CA PRO A 102 -4.33 -2.18 -10.91
C PRO A 102 -5.47 -1.53 -10.10
N HIS A 103 -5.53 -0.20 -10.11
CA HIS A 103 -6.56 0.60 -9.45
C HIS A 103 -6.99 1.76 -10.36
N GLY A 104 -8.16 2.33 -10.07
CA GLY A 104 -8.75 3.36 -10.91
C GLY A 104 -7.88 4.61 -11.05
N ASP A 105 -8.09 5.31 -12.17
CA ASP A 105 -7.46 6.59 -12.52
C ASP A 105 -7.60 7.66 -11.42
N ALA A 106 -8.73 7.69 -10.72
CA ALA A 106 -8.98 8.62 -9.61
C ALA A 106 -7.89 8.53 -8.51
N SER A 107 -7.49 7.32 -8.13
CA SER A 107 -6.48 7.10 -7.08
C SER A 107 -5.08 7.53 -7.53
N ILE A 108 -4.77 7.37 -8.81
CA ILE A 108 -3.50 7.77 -9.42
C ILE A 108 -3.46 9.30 -9.57
N GLY A 109 -4.57 9.91 -9.99
CA GLY A 109 -4.71 11.36 -10.14
C GLY A 109 -4.51 12.09 -8.81
N ASP A 110 -5.16 11.63 -7.74
CA ASP A 110 -4.98 12.22 -6.39
C ASP A 110 -3.53 12.09 -5.89
N ALA A 111 -2.92 10.93 -6.07
CA ALA A 111 -1.52 10.71 -5.73
C ALA A 111 -0.56 11.61 -6.53
N LEU A 112 -0.86 11.88 -7.80
CA LEU A 112 -0.08 12.79 -8.65
C LEU A 112 -0.20 14.24 -8.17
N VAL A 113 -1.41 14.69 -7.80
CA VAL A 113 -1.61 16.02 -7.21
C VAL A 113 -0.81 16.16 -5.91
N GLN A 114 -0.87 15.15 -5.03
CA GLN A 114 -0.11 15.15 -3.78
C GLN A 114 1.42 15.19 -3.99
N LEU A 115 1.93 14.49 -5.01
CA LEU A 115 3.34 14.53 -5.39
C LEU A 115 3.78 15.91 -5.88
N ARG A 116 2.93 16.59 -6.65
CA ARG A 116 3.16 17.97 -7.11
C ARG A 116 3.21 18.93 -5.93
N THR A 117 2.27 18.85 -4.99
CA THR A 117 2.23 19.74 -3.82
C THR A 117 3.48 19.61 -2.94
N LYS A 118 4.06 18.40 -2.85
CA LYS A 118 5.28 18.14 -2.06
C LYS A 118 6.59 18.58 -2.75
N ARG A 119 6.53 19.29 -3.90
CA ARG A 119 7.68 19.71 -4.73
C ARG A 119 8.66 18.59 -5.11
N LEU A 120 8.24 17.33 -4.99
CA LEU A 120 9.06 16.17 -5.34
C LEU A 120 9.17 16.02 -6.87
N VAL A 121 8.17 16.49 -7.60
CA VAL A 121 8.08 16.35 -9.07
C VAL A 121 8.59 17.59 -9.80
N ASP A 122 8.69 18.74 -9.15
CA ASP A 122 9.15 20.01 -9.76
C ASP A 122 10.58 19.89 -10.33
N ARG A 123 11.38 18.92 -9.83
CA ARG A 123 12.75 18.66 -10.31
C ARG A 123 12.86 17.61 -11.42
N LEU A 124 11.88 16.71 -11.56
CA LEU A 124 11.86 15.67 -12.61
C LEU A 124 11.04 16.08 -13.83
N SER A 125 10.11 17.03 -13.68
CA SER A 125 9.36 17.57 -14.80
C SER A 125 8.84 18.94 -14.41
N GLY A 126 9.55 20.00 -14.82
CA GLY A 126 8.98 21.35 -14.93
C GLY A 126 7.91 21.45 -16.02
N LYS A 127 7.21 20.34 -16.32
CA LYS A 127 6.45 20.13 -17.55
C LYS A 127 5.13 19.38 -17.40
N LEU A 128 4.39 19.65 -16.32
CA LEU A 128 2.99 19.26 -16.20
C LEU A 128 2.12 20.46 -16.61
N GLY A 129 1.54 20.39 -17.81
CA GLY A 129 0.54 21.33 -18.33
C GLY A 129 -0.88 20.79 -18.18
#